data_AF-A0A849DGT0-F1
#
_entry.id   AF-A0A849DGT0-F1
#
_cell.length_a   1.000
_cell.length_b   1.000
_cell.length_c   1.000
_cell.angle_alpha   90.00
_cell.angle_beta   90.00
_cell.angle_gamma   90.00
#
_symmetry.space_group_name_H-M   'P 1'
#
loop_
_entity.id
_entity.type
_entity.pdbx_description
1 polymer ?
#
loop_
_entity_poly.entity_id
_entity_poly.type
_entity_poly.pdbx_seq_one_letter_code
_entity_poly.pdbx_strand_id
1 'polypeptide(L)'
;MTPGDSVRLRHPLRDFEERLATVIETAPGPCRLNDDQVLLEFPSGERLWYPVAATIPHDALADQTIVLNALGHAYRLLQRIEDVAWDTDEELGDLVTITLASVHDTVYGCLNVNLDNDSCLSPPVGTQR
;
A
#
# COMPACT_ATOMS: atom_id res chain seq x y z
N MET A 1 8.50 -16.76 13.01
CA MET A 1 7.25 -15.98 13.06
C MET A 1 6.60 -16.24 14.39
N THR A 2 6.24 -15.19 15.12
CA THR A 2 5.77 -15.22 16.50
C THR A 2 4.47 -14.45 16.66
N PRO A 3 3.64 -14.77 17.66
CA PRO A 3 2.49 -13.93 18.02
C PRO A 3 2.91 -12.47 18.21
N GLY A 4 2.17 -11.56 17.58
CA GLY A 4 2.46 -10.13 17.52
C GLY A 4 3.14 -9.67 16.23
N ASP A 5 3.72 -10.57 15.44
CA ASP A 5 4.32 -10.22 14.14
C ASP A 5 3.23 -9.74 13.16
N SER A 6 3.49 -8.65 12.44
CA SER A 6 2.68 -8.28 11.28
C SER A 6 3.16 -9.02 10.04
N VAL A 7 2.22 -9.48 9.22
CA VAL A 7 2.50 -10.22 7.98
C VAL A 7 1.55 -9.79 6.87
N ARG A 8 2.01 -9.94 5.63
CA ARG A 8 1.16 -9.88 4.43
C ARG A 8 0.71 -11.30 4.09
N LEU A 9 -0.59 -11.50 3.97
CA LEU A 9 -1.16 -12.76 3.50
C LEU A 9 -1.40 -12.67 2.00
N ARG A 10 -0.86 -13.61 1.24
CA ARG A 10 -1.26 -13.84 -0.16
C ARG A 10 -2.42 -14.83 -0.18
N HIS A 11 -3.60 -14.40 -0.63
CA HIS A 11 -4.78 -15.26 -0.60
C HIS A 11 -4.64 -16.42 -1.61
N PRO A 12 -4.83 -17.70 -1.21
CA PRO A 12 -4.54 -18.85 -2.07
C PRO A 12 -5.45 -19.01 -3.29
N LEU A 13 -6.59 -18.30 -3.31
CA LEU A 13 -7.52 -18.28 -4.45
C LEU A 13 -7.51 -16.94 -5.21
N ARG A 14 -6.75 -15.96 -4.73
CA ARG A 14 -6.72 -14.59 -5.28
C ARG A 14 -5.29 -14.07 -5.18
N ASP A 15 -4.48 -14.43 -6.16
CA ASP A 15 -3.03 -14.18 -6.16
C ASP A 15 -2.65 -12.68 -6.10
N PHE A 16 -3.59 -11.79 -6.44
CA PHE A 16 -3.42 -10.34 -6.41
C PHE A 16 -3.86 -9.68 -5.10
N GLU A 17 -4.44 -10.44 -4.17
CA GLU A 17 -4.94 -9.90 -2.91
C GLU A 17 -3.93 -10.16 -1.78
N GLU A 18 -3.11 -9.14 -1.47
CA GLU A 18 -2.19 -9.14 -0.32
C GLU A 18 -2.75 -8.32 0.84
N ARG A 19 -3.18 -9.00 1.91
CA ARG A 19 -3.82 -8.37 3.08
C ARG A 19 -2.85 -8.30 4.25
N LEU A 20 -2.78 -7.15 4.92
CA LEU A 20 -2.05 -7.01 6.18
C LEU A 20 -2.82 -7.71 7.30
N ALA A 21 -2.13 -8.49 8.12
CA ALA A 21 -2.69 -9.13 9.30
C ALA A 21 -1.65 -9.24 10.43
N THR A 22 -2.13 -9.48 11.64
CA THR A 22 -1.31 -9.74 12.82
C THR A 22 -1.38 -11.22 13.18
N VAL A 23 -0.23 -11.84 13.44
CA VAL A 23 -0.17 -13.21 13.93
C VAL A 23 -0.63 -13.24 15.38
N ILE A 24 -1.69 -14.00 15.67
CA ILE A 24 -2.24 -14.16 17.01
C ILE A 24 -1.74 -15.45 17.66
N GLU A 25 -1.68 -16.52 16.87
CA GLU A 25 -1.35 -17.86 17.36
C GLU A 25 -0.68 -18.67 16.25
N THR A 26 0.19 -19.60 16.65
CA THR A 26 0.82 -20.59 15.77
C THR A 26 0.44 -21.99 16.26
N ALA A 27 -0.07 -22.84 15.38
CA ALA A 27 -0.44 -24.22 15.70
C ALA A 27 0.13 -25.18 14.65
N PRO A 28 0.50 -26.42 15.04
CA PRO A 28 0.85 -27.43 14.06
C PRO A 28 -0.34 -27.71 13.15
N GLY A 29 -0.10 -27.85 11.84
CA GLY A 29 -1.15 -28.14 10.89
C GLY A 29 -1.83 -29.48 11.16
N PRO A 30 -3.07 -29.69 10.65
CA PRO A 30 -3.73 -30.98 10.74
C PRO A 30 -2.83 -32.05 10.09
N CYS A 31 -2.73 -33.23 10.71
CA CYS A 31 -1.74 -34.30 10.43
C CYS A 31 -1.59 -34.77 8.96
N ARG A 32 -2.39 -34.26 8.04
CA ARG A 32 -2.33 -34.54 6.59
C ARG A 32 -1.60 -33.49 5.78
N LEU A 33 -1.43 -32.26 6.28
CA LEU A 33 -0.87 -31.16 5.50
C LEU A 33 0.57 -30.81 5.90
N ASN A 34 1.06 -31.26 7.07
CA ASN A 34 2.42 -31.02 7.59
C ASN A 34 2.92 -29.56 7.63
N ASP A 35 2.13 -28.61 7.15
CA ASP A 35 2.45 -27.18 7.21
C ASP A 35 1.89 -26.59 8.50
N ASP A 36 2.76 -25.95 9.27
CA ASP A 36 2.34 -25.13 10.41
C ASP A 36 1.30 -24.09 9.96
N GLN A 37 0.31 -23.86 10.82
CA GLN A 37 -0.75 -22.89 10.61
C GLN A 37 -0.60 -21.70 11.56
N VAL A 38 -1.08 -20.56 11.10
CA VAL A 38 -1.15 -19.33 11.90
C VAL A 38 -2.56 -18.78 11.91
N LEU A 39 -3.01 -18.36 13.09
CA LEU A 39 -4.21 -17.56 13.25
C LEU A 39 -3.85 -16.12 12.99
N LEU A 40 -4.45 -15.53 11.96
CA LEU A 40 -4.27 -14.15 11.57
C LEU A 40 -5.49 -13.33 11.98
N GLU A 41 -5.25 -12.15 12.54
CA GLU A 41 -6.26 -11.12 12.74
C GLU A 41 -6.04 -9.97 11.75
N PHE A 42 -7.08 -9.67 10.95
CA PHE A 42 -7.05 -8.57 9.99
C PHE A 42 -7.53 -7.26 10.63
N PRO A 43 -7.19 -6.08 10.05
CA PRO A 43 -7.70 -4.78 10.51
C PRO A 43 -9.24 -4.69 10.56
N SER A 44 -9.95 -5.52 9.79
CA SER A 44 -11.41 -5.63 9.84
C SER A 44 -11.95 -6.34 11.09
N GLY A 45 -11.09 -6.91 11.93
CA GLY A 45 -11.46 -7.76 13.07
C GLY A 45 -11.73 -9.22 12.71
N GLU A 46 -11.66 -9.57 11.42
CA GLU A 46 -11.76 -10.95 10.96
C GLU A 46 -10.57 -11.78 11.46
N ARG A 47 -10.83 -13.03 11.89
CA ARG A 47 -9.80 -13.97 12.34
C ARG A 47 -9.89 -15.28 11.57
N LEU A 48 -8.79 -15.70 10.95
CA LEU A 48 -8.75 -16.88 10.09
C LEU A 48 -7.42 -17.62 10.21
N TRP A 49 -7.48 -18.95 10.07
CA TRP A 49 -6.30 -19.81 10.01
C TRP A 49 -5.77 -19.90 8.59
N TYR A 50 -4.46 -19.71 8.43
CA TYR A 50 -3.76 -19.85 7.16
C TYR A 50 -2.48 -20.69 7.32
N PRO A 51 -2.02 -21.39 6.27
CA PRO A 51 -0.69 -21.99 6.26
C PRO A 51 0.38 -20.91 6.41
N VAL A 52 1.45 -21.20 7.17
CA VAL A 52 2.62 -20.30 7.29
C VAL A 52 3.19 -19.95 5.92
N ALA A 53 3.19 -20.89 4.97
CA ALA A 53 3.67 -20.68 3.61
C ALA A 53 2.89 -19.62 2.80
N ALA A 54 1.66 -19.26 3.22
CA ALA A 54 0.88 -18.20 2.60
C ALA A 54 1.20 -16.80 3.15
N THR A 55 2.06 -16.72 4.18
CA THR A 55 2.44 -15.47 4.84
C THR A 55 3.79 -14.97 4.35
N ILE A 56 3.89 -13.65 4.20
CA ILE A 56 5.09 -12.92 3.80
C ILE A 56 5.42 -11.96 4.95
N PRO A 57 6.67 -11.87 5.42
CA PRO A 57 7.06 -10.89 6.42
C PRO A 57 6.66 -9.48 6.00
N HIS A 58 6.00 -8.74 6.89
CA HIS A 58 5.64 -7.36 6.63
C HIS A 58 6.85 -6.44 6.78
N ASP A 59 7.16 -5.69 5.73
CA ASP A 59 8.10 -4.59 5.76
C ASP A 59 7.33 -3.27 5.66
N ALA A 60 7.15 -2.61 6.81
CA ALA A 60 6.40 -1.36 6.90
C ALA A 60 7.00 -0.24 6.04
N LEU A 61 8.33 -0.22 5.86
CA LEU A 61 9.01 0.79 5.04
C LEU A 61 8.76 0.52 3.55
N ALA A 62 8.80 -0.75 3.13
CA ALA A 62 8.48 -1.13 1.76
C ALA A 62 7.02 -0.80 1.40
N ASP A 63 6.08 -1.14 2.27
CA ASP A 63 4.66 -0.84 2.07
C ASP A 63 4.39 0.67 2.03
N GLN A 64 4.99 1.42 2.94
CA GLN A 64 4.91 2.89 2.94
C GLN A 64 5.47 3.46 1.62
N THR A 65 6.60 2.95 1.15
CA THR A 65 7.23 3.38 -0.12
C THR A 65 6.31 3.12 -1.31
N ILE A 66 5.66 1.94 -1.37
CA ILE A 66 4.71 1.60 -2.44
C ILE A 66 3.52 2.57 -2.43
N VAL A 67 2.93 2.83 -1.27
CA VAL A 67 1.79 3.75 -1.13
C VAL A 67 2.18 5.17 -1.56
N LEU A 68 3.32 5.68 -1.08
CA LEU A 68 3.79 7.02 -1.44
C LEU A 68 4.12 7.15 -2.93
N ASN A 69 4.73 6.13 -3.54
CA ASN A 69 4.98 6.11 -4.97
C ASN A 69 3.69 6.13 -5.79
N ALA A 70 2.68 5.34 -5.38
CA ALA A 70 1.38 5.32 -6.05
C ALA A 70 0.66 6.67 -5.95
N LEU A 71 0.62 7.26 -4.74
CA LEU A 71 0.02 8.57 -4.51
C LEU A 71 0.75 9.67 -5.30
N GLY A 72 2.08 9.69 -5.27
CA GLY A 72 2.87 10.65 -6.05
C GLY A 72 2.68 10.49 -7.56
N HIS A 73 2.49 9.27 -8.06
CA HIS A 73 2.17 9.04 -9.47
C HIS A 73 0.78 9.55 -9.84
N ALA A 74 -0.23 9.25 -9.03
CA ALA A 74 -1.59 9.74 -9.23
C ALA A 74 -1.65 11.28 -9.20
N TYR A 75 -0.92 11.91 -8.27
CA TYR A 75 -0.84 13.35 -8.14
C TYR A 75 -0.25 14.03 -9.40
N ARG A 76 0.87 13.51 -9.94
CA ARG A 76 1.43 14.01 -11.20
C ARG A 76 0.51 13.80 -12.40
N LEU A 77 -0.26 12.72 -12.42
CA LEU A 77 -1.26 12.51 -13.47
C LEU A 77 -2.36 13.57 -13.39
N LEU A 78 -2.82 13.91 -12.19
CA LEU A 78 -3.80 14.97 -11.96
C LEU A 78 -3.26 16.35 -12.36
N GLN A 79 -2.01 16.68 -12.05
CA GLN A 79 -1.35 17.90 -12.53
C GLN A 79 -1.35 17.99 -14.06
N ARG A 80 -1.03 16.89 -14.75
CA ARG A 80 -1.11 16.88 -16.23
C ARG A 80 -2.53 17.05 -16.76
N ILE A 81 -3.53 16.53 -16.05
CA ILE A 81 -4.94 16.72 -16.41
C ILE A 81 -5.34 18.19 -16.20
N GLU A 82 -4.84 18.83 -15.15
CA GLU A 82 -5.03 20.26 -14.88
C GLU A 82 -4.49 21.12 -16.02
N ASP A 83 -3.26 20.88 -16.46
CA ASP A 83 -2.65 21.61 -17.59
C ASP A 83 -3.51 21.50 -18.86
N VAL A 84 -3.97 20.28 -19.20
CA VAL A 84 -4.83 20.04 -20.37
C VAL A 84 -6.22 20.66 -20.20
N ALA A 85 -6.74 20.67 -18.96
CA ALA A 85 -8.02 21.32 -18.65
C ALA A 85 -7.94 22.82 -18.89
N TRP A 86 -6.89 23.49 -18.40
CA TRP A 86 -6.64 24.91 -18.66
C TRP A 86 -6.50 25.26 -20.15
N ASP A 87 -5.88 24.38 -20.94
CA ASP A 87 -5.79 24.53 -22.40
C ASP A 87 -7.15 24.38 -23.11
N THR A 88 -8.13 23.73 -22.46
CA THR A 88 -9.43 23.40 -23.05
C THR A 88 -10.53 24.36 -22.61
N ASP A 89 -10.67 24.59 -21.30
CA ASP A 89 -11.77 25.31 -20.67
C ASP A 89 -11.37 25.77 -19.25
N GLU A 90 -11.62 27.04 -18.95
CA GLU A 90 -11.23 27.67 -17.67
C GLU A 90 -12.03 27.11 -16.48
N GLU A 91 -13.32 26.83 -16.62
CA GLU A 91 -14.14 26.24 -15.55
C GLU A 91 -13.68 24.81 -15.21
N LEU A 92 -13.29 24.04 -16.23
CA LEU A 92 -12.68 22.73 -16.06
C LEU A 92 -11.31 22.82 -15.38
N GLY A 93 -10.48 23.80 -15.75
CA GLY A 93 -9.20 24.09 -15.11
C GLY A 93 -9.37 24.34 -13.60
N ASP A 94 -10.31 25.21 -13.22
CA ASP A 94 -10.63 25.51 -11.83
C ASP A 94 -11.10 24.26 -11.05
N LEU A 95 -11.97 23.44 -11.65
CA LEU A 95 -12.47 22.22 -11.01
C LEU A 95 -11.33 21.22 -10.72
N VAL A 96 -10.43 21.03 -11.67
CA VAL A 96 -9.28 20.12 -11.49
C VAL A 96 -8.30 20.70 -10.47
N THR A 97 -8.05 22.01 -10.48
CA THR A 97 -7.20 22.71 -9.50
C THR A 97 -7.69 22.48 -8.06
N ILE A 98 -8.99 22.67 -7.81
CA ILE A 98 -9.61 22.44 -6.49
C ILE A 98 -9.48 20.97 -6.07
N THR A 99 -9.67 20.05 -7.02
CA THR A 99 -9.54 18.61 -6.76
C THR A 99 -8.10 18.25 -6.40
N LEU A 100 -7.12 18.79 -7.13
CA LEU A 100 -5.70 18.57 -6.89
C LEU A 100 -5.28 19.09 -5.50
N ALA A 101 -5.69 20.31 -5.14
CA ALA A 101 -5.44 20.89 -3.82
C ALA A 101 -6.05 20.03 -2.70
N SER A 102 -7.28 19.56 -2.87
CA SER A 102 -7.96 18.70 -1.89
C SER A 102 -7.25 17.35 -1.70
N VAL A 103 -6.74 16.75 -2.78
CA VAL A 103 -5.96 15.51 -2.73
C VAL A 103 -4.63 15.74 -2.00
N HIS A 104 -3.93 16.83 -2.33
CA HIS A 104 -2.68 17.20 -1.68
C HIS A 104 -2.86 17.40 -0.17
N ASP A 105 -3.80 18.26 0.22
CA ASP A 105 -4.09 18.56 1.63
C ASP A 105 -4.49 17.31 2.42
N THR A 106 -5.28 16.42 1.81
CA THR A 106 -5.69 15.16 2.44
C THR A 106 -4.49 14.25 2.67
N VAL A 107 -3.63 14.07 1.66
CA VAL A 107 -2.44 13.22 1.78
C VAL A 107 -1.46 13.81 2.78
N TYR A 108 -1.23 15.12 2.75
CA TYR A 108 -0.39 15.81 3.71
C TYR A 108 -0.96 15.70 5.14
N GLY A 109 -2.26 15.91 5.33
CA GLY A 109 -2.91 15.80 6.63
C GLY A 109 -2.88 14.38 7.22
N CYS A 110 -3.05 13.35 6.40
CA CYS A 110 -3.09 11.96 6.86
C CYS A 110 -1.69 11.34 7.02
N LEU A 111 -0.75 11.66 6.13
CA LEU A 111 0.56 10.99 6.04
C LEU A 111 1.73 11.90 6.39
N ASN A 112 1.51 13.21 6.55
CA ASN A 112 2.53 14.23 6.75
C ASN A 112 3.61 14.21 5.64
N VAL A 113 3.19 13.92 4.40
CA VAL A 113 4.05 13.89 3.21
C VAL A 113 3.59 14.94 2.22
N ASN A 114 4.53 15.75 1.73
CA ASN A 114 4.29 16.69 0.66
C ASN A 114 4.55 16.01 -0.70
N LEU A 115 3.50 15.86 -1.51
CA LEU A 115 3.56 15.22 -2.82
C LEU A 115 4.19 16.11 -3.92
N ASP A 116 4.31 17.42 -3.69
CA ASP A 116 4.95 18.38 -4.61
C ASP A 116 6.47 18.31 -4.58
N ASN A 117 7.05 17.72 -3.53
CA ASN A 117 8.48 17.56 -3.43
C ASN A 117 8.93 16.35 -4.24
N ASP A 118 9.61 16.62 -5.35
CA ASP A 118 10.37 15.65 -6.17
C ASP A 118 11.30 14.72 -5.36
N SER A 119 11.56 15.05 -4.09
CA SER A 119 12.35 14.30 -3.13
C SER A 119 11.88 12.85 -2.88
N CYS A 120 10.61 12.51 -3.16
CA CYS A 120 10.12 11.14 -2.95
C CYS A 120 10.60 10.15 -4.04
N LEU A 121 11.20 10.64 -5.13
CA LEU A 121 11.64 9.82 -6.26
C LEU A 121 13.03 10.23 -6.75
N SER A 122 14.02 10.14 -5.88
CA SER A 122 15.28 9.62 -6.40
C SER A 122 15.07 8.13 -6.63
N PRO A 123 14.99 7.61 -7.87
CA PRO A 123 15.16 6.18 -8.07
C PRO A 123 16.46 5.76 -7.37
N PRO A 124 16.58 4.55 -6.80
CA PRO A 124 17.87 4.07 -6.34
C PRO A 124 18.83 4.26 -7.51
N VAL A 125 19.86 5.09 -7.31
CA VAL A 125 20.92 5.29 -8.30
C VAL A 125 21.37 3.90 -8.64
N GLY A 126 21.07 3.48 -9.88
CA GLY A 126 21.36 2.14 -10.34
C GLY A 126 22.81 1.85 -9.98
N THR A 127 23.03 0.73 -9.30
CA THR A 127 24.36 0.18 -9.10
C THR A 127 24.87 -0.19 -10.49
N GLN A 128 25.42 0.79 -11.21
CA GLN A 128 26.33 0.51 -12.30
C GLN A 128 27.60 -0.01 -11.64
N ARG A 129 27.79 -1.32 -11.74
CA ARG A 129 29.08 -1.95 -12.03
C ARG A 129 28.86 -3.38 -12.49
#